data_AF-A0A2G9RP25-F1
#
_entry.id   AF-A0A2G9RP25-F1
#
_cell.length_a   1.000
_cell.length_b   1.000
_cell.length_c   1.000
_cell.angle_alpha   90.00
_cell.angle_beta   90.00
_cell.angle_gamma   90.00
#
_symmetry.space_group_name_H-M   'P 1'
#
loop_
_entity.id
_entity.type
_entity.pdbx_description
1 polymer ?
#
loop_
_entity_poly.entity_id
_entity_poly.type
_entity_poly.pdbx_seq_one_letter_code
_entity_poly.pdbx_strand_id
1 'polypeptide(L)'
;FIHCTDDSPDPNVKYELVLRKWCELIPGGEFRCFVKENKLIGISQRDYTQYYDHICKQKEDIQRSIQKFFQKNIQYNFFDEDFVFDIYRDSEGKVWIIDFNPFGEVTDSLLFSWEELTTGANPGDEENVDQDHPIFRYTTSEVTVQPSPYLSYRLPKDFVDLSTGEDAHKLIDFLKLVIVFSCLLFFASSCLFITALP
;
A
#
# COMPACT_ATOMS: atom_id res chain seq x y z
N PHE A 1 -3.30 29.36 -13.70
CA PHE A 1 -4.25 28.34 -13.26
C PHE A 1 -5.48 28.43 -14.16
N ILE A 2 -5.50 27.60 -15.20
CA ILE A 2 -6.57 27.53 -16.19
C ILE A 2 -7.69 26.69 -15.57
N HIS A 3 -8.92 27.21 -15.63
CA HIS A 3 -10.18 26.62 -15.21
C HIS A 3 -10.21 25.08 -15.23
N CYS A 4 -10.27 24.47 -14.05
CA CYS A 4 -10.89 23.15 -13.85
C CYS A 4 -12.34 23.42 -13.43
N THR A 5 -13.25 23.53 -14.39
CA THR A 5 -14.69 23.45 -14.15
C THR A 5 -15.11 21.99 -14.32
N ASP A 6 -15.24 21.31 -13.19
CA ASP A 6 -15.80 19.96 -13.08
C ASP A 6 -17.35 20.06 -13.19
N ASP A 7 -17.82 20.35 -14.41
CA ASP A 7 -19.26 20.45 -14.73
C ASP A 7 -19.81 19.14 -15.33
N SER A 8 -19.02 18.05 -15.33
CA SER A 8 -19.56 16.73 -15.65
C SER A 8 -20.39 16.22 -14.48
N PRO A 9 -21.63 15.73 -14.70
CA PRO A 9 -22.35 15.05 -13.64
C PRO A 9 -21.50 13.87 -13.16
N ASP A 10 -21.32 13.76 -11.84
CA ASP A 10 -20.60 12.65 -11.23
C ASP A 10 -21.11 11.33 -11.84
N PRO A 11 -20.22 10.42 -12.23
CA PRO A 11 -20.65 9.12 -12.73
C PRO A 11 -21.59 8.49 -11.72
N ASN A 12 -22.68 7.87 -12.20
CA ASN A 12 -23.65 7.20 -11.34
C ASN A 12 -23.02 5.90 -10.76
N VAL A 13 -22.19 6.07 -9.74
CA VAL A 13 -21.50 4.99 -9.03
C VAL A 13 -22.41 4.49 -7.92
N LYS A 14 -22.87 3.25 -8.07
CA LYS A 14 -23.58 2.55 -7.01
C LYS A 14 -22.57 2.00 -6.01
N TYR A 15 -22.58 2.52 -4.79
CA TYR A 15 -21.76 2.00 -3.70
C TYR A 15 -22.31 0.69 -3.15
N GLU A 16 -21.42 -0.23 -2.80
CA GLU A 16 -21.75 -1.52 -2.20
C GLU A 16 -20.91 -1.75 -0.94
N LEU A 17 -21.55 -2.28 0.12
CA LEU A 17 -20.87 -2.66 1.35
C LEU A 17 -20.58 -4.17 1.31
N VAL A 18 -19.31 -4.52 1.18
CA VAL A 18 -18.86 -5.91 1.17
C VAL A 18 -18.33 -6.29 2.56
N LEU A 19 -19.01 -7.21 3.24
CA LEU A 19 -18.58 -7.76 4.52
C LEU A 19 -17.99 -9.15 4.30
N ARG A 20 -16.69 -9.30 4.57
CA ARG A 20 -16.00 -10.59 4.53
C ARG A 20 -15.84 -11.15 5.95
N LYS A 21 -15.90 -12.46 6.09
CA LYS A 21 -15.63 -13.12 7.37
C LYS A 21 -14.18 -12.82 7.77
N TRP A 22 -13.98 -12.40 9.02
CA TRP A 22 -12.64 -12.25 9.59
C TRP A 22 -11.91 -13.60 9.67
N CYS A 23 -10.65 -13.62 9.23
CA CYS A 23 -9.77 -14.77 9.28
C CYS A 23 -8.40 -14.32 9.80
N GLU A 24 -7.79 -15.10 10.70
CA GLU A 24 -6.43 -14.85 11.16
C GLU A 24 -5.44 -15.41 10.14
N LEU A 25 -5.03 -14.57 9.20
CA LEU A 25 -4.01 -14.91 8.21
C LEU A 25 -2.62 -14.63 8.79
N ILE A 26 -1.69 -15.54 8.55
CA ILE A 26 -0.28 -15.35 8.92
C ILE A 26 0.36 -14.41 7.89
N PRO A 27 0.90 -13.23 8.26
CA PRO A 27 1.36 -12.24 7.27
C PRO A 27 2.45 -12.76 6.31
N GLY A 28 3.32 -13.66 6.78
CA GLY A 28 4.34 -14.31 5.95
C GLY A 28 3.81 -15.28 4.89
N GLY A 29 2.48 -15.47 4.80
CA GLY A 29 1.81 -16.22 3.73
C GLY A 29 1.15 -15.31 2.69
N GLU A 30 1.23 -13.99 2.82
CA GLU A 30 0.59 -13.03 1.91
C GLU A 30 1.56 -12.56 0.81
N PHE A 31 1.06 -12.58 -0.43
CA PHE A 31 1.84 -12.15 -1.60
C PHE A 31 1.00 -11.29 -2.53
N ARG A 32 1.64 -10.27 -3.10
CA ARG A 32 1.08 -9.44 -4.17
C ARG A 32 1.64 -9.90 -5.50
N CYS A 33 0.77 -10.11 -6.47
CA CYS A 33 1.10 -10.63 -7.78
C CYS A 33 0.75 -9.59 -8.86
N PHE A 34 1.68 -9.37 -9.79
CA PHE A 34 1.56 -8.38 -10.85
C PHE A 34 1.34 -9.08 -12.19
N VAL A 35 0.25 -8.74 -12.86
CA VAL A 35 -0.13 -9.30 -14.16
C VAL A 35 -0.11 -8.20 -15.19
N LYS A 36 0.56 -8.47 -16.31
CA LYS A 36 0.61 -7.58 -17.47
C LYS A 36 0.49 -8.42 -18.74
N GLU A 37 -0.34 -8.01 -19.68
CA GLU A 37 -0.62 -8.70 -20.94
C GLU A 37 -1.00 -10.17 -20.70
N ASN A 38 -1.84 -10.43 -19.68
CA ASN A 38 -2.23 -11.77 -19.23
C ASN A 38 -1.06 -12.68 -18.80
N LYS A 39 0.10 -12.11 -18.45
CA LYS A 39 1.26 -12.83 -17.92
C LYS A 39 1.55 -12.39 -16.49
N LEU A 40 1.78 -13.36 -15.61
CA LEU A 40 2.27 -13.10 -14.26
C LEU A 40 3.75 -12.69 -14.36
N ILE A 41 4.04 -11.40 -14.17
CA ILE A 41 5.39 -10.84 -14.35
C ILE A 41 6.16 -10.73 -13.04
N GLY A 42 5.47 -10.58 -11.91
CA GLY A 42 6.11 -10.35 -10.61
C GLY A 42 5.31 -10.87 -9.44
N ILE A 43 6.01 -11.28 -8.39
CA ILE A 43 5.47 -11.68 -7.09
C ILE A 43 6.28 -10.95 -6.01
N SER A 44 5.60 -10.30 -5.09
CA SER A 44 6.19 -9.61 -3.95
C SER A 44 5.64 -10.15 -2.63
N GLN A 45 6.51 -10.34 -1.64
CA GLN A 45 6.08 -10.51 -0.25
C GLN A 45 5.28 -9.29 0.21
N ARG A 46 4.08 -9.53 0.77
CA ARG A 46 3.17 -8.44 1.14
C ARG A 46 3.60 -7.66 2.38
N ASP A 47 4.12 -8.35 3.39
CA ASP A 47 4.77 -7.74 4.57
C ASP A 47 6.29 -7.73 4.42
N TYR A 48 6.80 -6.88 3.52
CA TYR A 48 8.23 -6.78 3.22
C TYR A 48 9.07 -6.22 4.39
N THR A 49 8.45 -5.70 5.45
CA THR A 49 9.19 -5.18 6.61
C THR A 49 9.77 -6.27 7.51
N GLN A 50 9.25 -7.49 7.37
CA GLN A 50 9.63 -8.64 8.19
C GLN A 50 10.40 -9.67 7.38
N TYR A 51 11.35 -10.32 8.05
CA TYR A 51 12.04 -11.49 7.51
C TYR A 51 11.29 -12.76 7.89
N TYR A 52 10.97 -13.58 6.89
CA TYR A 52 10.37 -14.90 7.10
C TYR A 52 11.26 -15.99 6.50
N ASP A 53 11.93 -16.73 7.37
CA ASP A 53 12.87 -17.80 7.00
C ASP A 53 12.23 -18.86 6.08
N HIS A 54 10.95 -19.17 6.26
CA HIS A 54 10.25 -20.14 5.40
C HIS A 54 10.12 -19.68 3.95
N ILE A 55 10.02 -18.38 3.69
CA ILE A 55 9.90 -17.85 2.31
C ILE A 55 11.19 -18.14 1.55
N CYS A 56 12.34 -17.91 2.18
CA CYS A 56 13.64 -18.23 1.60
C CYS A 56 13.80 -19.74 1.35
N LYS A 57 13.42 -20.57 2.31
CA LYS A 57 13.53 -22.04 2.21
C LYS A 57 12.57 -22.69 1.22
N GLN A 58 11.44 -22.04 0.92
CA GLN A 58 10.37 -22.59 0.09
C GLN A 58 10.11 -21.76 -1.17
N LYS A 59 11.07 -20.90 -1.57
CA LYS A 59 10.92 -19.93 -2.66
C LYS A 59 10.35 -20.56 -3.93
N GLU A 60 10.95 -21.66 -4.38
CA GLU A 60 10.58 -22.34 -5.63
C GLU A 60 9.17 -22.93 -5.56
N ASP A 61 8.79 -23.47 -4.39
CA ASP A 61 7.47 -24.06 -4.20
C ASP A 61 6.37 -22.99 -4.11
N ILE A 62 6.64 -21.89 -3.40
CA ILE A 62 5.77 -20.72 -3.34
C ILE A 62 5.54 -20.21 -4.77
N GLN A 63 6.60 -19.90 -5.51
CA GLN A 63 6.50 -19.38 -6.87
C GLN A 63 5.72 -20.33 -7.79
N ARG A 64 6.02 -21.64 -7.74
CA ARG A 64 5.31 -22.66 -8.55
C ARG A 64 3.83 -22.75 -8.19
N SER A 65 3.49 -22.73 -6.91
CA SER A 65 2.09 -22.82 -6.45
C SER A 65 1.27 -21.63 -6.92
N ILE A 66 1.84 -20.41 -6.86
CA ILE A 66 1.21 -19.17 -7.32
C ILE A 66 1.04 -19.17 -8.84
N GLN A 67 2.08 -19.51 -9.59
CA GLN A 67 2.02 -19.63 -11.05
C GLN A 67 0.93 -20.61 -11.50
N LYS A 68 0.91 -21.80 -10.90
CA LYS A 68 -0.10 -22.83 -11.20
C LYS A 68 -1.51 -22.35 -10.85
N PHE A 69 -1.67 -21.63 -9.74
CA PHE A 69 -2.94 -21.05 -9.36
C PHE A 69 -3.41 -20.00 -10.36
N PHE A 70 -2.52 -19.09 -10.77
CA PHE A 70 -2.79 -18.06 -11.77
C PHE A 70 -3.22 -18.67 -13.11
N GLN A 71 -2.39 -19.56 -13.69
CA GLN A 71 -2.65 -20.19 -14.99
C GLN A 71 -3.98 -20.96 -15.00
N LYS A 72 -4.31 -21.64 -13.90
CA LYS A 72 -5.51 -22.47 -13.83
C LYS A 72 -6.80 -21.67 -13.60
N ASN A 73 -6.76 -20.63 -12.77
CA ASN A 73 -7.98 -20.03 -12.22
C ASN A 73 -8.19 -18.57 -12.66
N ILE A 74 -7.14 -17.86 -13.08
CA ILE A 74 -7.21 -16.41 -13.34
C ILE A 74 -6.86 -16.09 -14.79
N GLN A 75 -5.76 -16.64 -15.30
CA GLN A 75 -5.26 -16.33 -16.63
C GLN A 75 -6.34 -16.57 -17.70
N TYR A 76 -6.62 -15.54 -18.52
CA TYR A 76 -7.68 -15.54 -19.54
C TYR A 76 -9.12 -15.72 -19.03
N ASN A 77 -9.35 -15.76 -17.71
CA ASN A 77 -10.67 -15.83 -17.09
C ASN A 77 -11.06 -14.52 -16.38
N PHE A 78 -10.10 -13.63 -16.14
CA PHE A 78 -10.34 -12.27 -15.64
C PHE A 78 -10.58 -11.31 -16.82
N PHE A 79 -11.32 -10.24 -16.58
CA PHE A 79 -11.79 -9.36 -17.66
C PHE A 79 -10.71 -8.40 -18.19
N ASP A 80 -9.77 -7.99 -17.32
CA ASP A 80 -8.62 -7.17 -17.69
C ASP A 80 -7.38 -8.02 -17.93
N GLU A 81 -6.50 -7.54 -18.81
CA GLU A 81 -5.21 -8.19 -19.09
C GLU A 81 -4.09 -7.71 -18.16
N ASP A 82 -4.26 -6.52 -17.59
CA ASP A 82 -3.31 -5.82 -16.70
C ASP A 82 -3.97 -5.57 -15.36
N PHE A 83 -3.52 -6.25 -14.31
CA PHE A 83 -4.08 -6.10 -12.97
C PHE A 83 -3.09 -6.57 -11.90
N VAL A 84 -3.39 -6.22 -10.67
CA VAL A 84 -2.69 -6.72 -9.48
C VAL A 84 -3.66 -7.59 -8.69
N PHE A 85 -3.19 -8.71 -8.16
CA PHE A 85 -4.00 -9.51 -7.26
C PHE A 85 -3.21 -9.92 -6.02
N ASP A 86 -3.87 -9.88 -4.88
CA ASP A 86 -3.31 -10.28 -3.60
C ASP A 86 -3.81 -11.68 -3.27
N ILE A 87 -2.91 -12.51 -2.75
CA ILE A 87 -3.22 -13.89 -2.36
C ILE A 87 -2.69 -14.20 -0.96
N TYR A 88 -3.29 -15.22 -0.37
CA TYR A 88 -2.78 -15.91 0.81
C TYR A 88 -2.45 -17.36 0.44
N ARG A 89 -1.24 -17.81 0.78
CA ARG A 89 -0.82 -19.20 0.70
C ARG A 89 -0.62 -19.76 2.11
N ASP A 90 -1.34 -20.83 2.44
CA ASP A 90 -1.17 -21.50 3.73
C ASP A 90 0.05 -22.44 3.75
N SER A 91 0.30 -23.07 4.90
CA SER A 91 1.40 -24.02 5.08
C SER A 91 1.24 -25.32 4.28
N GLU A 92 0.04 -25.65 3.84
CA GLU A 92 -0.25 -26.82 3.00
C GLU A 92 -0.09 -26.50 1.49
N GLY A 93 0.19 -25.23 1.16
CA GLY A 93 0.35 -24.75 -0.21
C GLY A 93 -0.95 -24.41 -0.92
N LYS A 94 -2.07 -24.35 -0.20
CA LYS A 94 -3.34 -23.89 -0.77
C LYS A 94 -3.32 -22.38 -0.91
N VAL A 95 -3.73 -21.91 -2.09
CA VAL A 95 -3.76 -20.50 -2.45
C VAL A 95 -5.20 -19.98 -2.45
N TRP A 96 -5.39 -18.81 -1.87
CA TRP A 96 -6.66 -18.09 -1.77
C TRP A 96 -6.50 -16.68 -2.30
N ILE A 97 -7.48 -16.20 -3.08
CA ILE A 97 -7.52 -14.80 -3.49
C ILE A 97 -7.97 -13.95 -2.32
N ILE A 98 -7.23 -12.88 -2.07
CA ILE A 98 -7.55 -11.85 -1.08
C ILE A 98 -8.17 -10.66 -1.78
N ASP A 99 -7.55 -10.13 -2.84
CA ASP A 99 -8.08 -8.94 -3.50
C ASP A 99 -7.61 -8.78 -4.94
N PHE A 100 -8.30 -7.94 -5.71
CA PHE A 100 -7.88 -7.46 -7.02
C PHE A 100 -7.75 -5.95 -7.00
N ASN A 101 -6.70 -5.42 -7.62
CA ASN A 101 -6.38 -4.01 -7.66
C ASN A 101 -6.00 -3.58 -9.09
N PRO A 102 -6.22 -2.31 -9.47
CA PRO A 102 -5.76 -1.80 -10.74
C PRO A 102 -4.24 -1.91 -10.91
N PHE A 103 -3.79 -2.11 -12.15
CA PHE A 103 -2.37 -2.04 -12.48
C PHE A 103 -1.95 -0.58 -12.68
N GLY A 104 -1.13 -0.04 -11.78
CA GLY A 104 -0.56 1.31 -11.85
C GLY A 104 -0.31 1.93 -10.49
N GLU A 105 0.22 3.16 -10.48
CA GLU A 105 0.69 3.88 -9.27
C GLU A 105 -0.34 4.05 -8.14
N VAL A 106 -1.63 3.87 -8.44
CA VAL A 106 -2.71 3.82 -7.43
C VAL A 106 -2.58 2.62 -6.48
N THR A 107 -1.84 1.59 -6.89
CA THR A 107 -1.58 0.37 -6.12
C THR A 107 -0.13 0.38 -5.65
N ASP A 108 0.11 0.04 -4.38
CA ASP A 108 1.48 -0.07 -3.84
C ASP A 108 2.28 -1.19 -4.54
N SER A 109 3.45 -0.86 -5.10
CA SER A 109 4.34 -1.77 -5.82
C SER A 109 5.24 -2.61 -4.89
N LEU A 110 5.26 -2.32 -3.59
CA LEU A 110 6.01 -3.05 -2.57
C LEU A 110 7.52 -3.15 -2.90
N LEU A 111 8.02 -4.36 -3.16
CA LEU A 111 9.43 -4.62 -3.48
C LEU A 111 9.76 -4.35 -4.96
N PHE A 112 8.85 -3.75 -5.72
CA PHE A 112 9.05 -3.33 -7.11
C PHE A 112 8.89 -1.82 -7.28
N SER A 113 9.37 -1.29 -8.40
CA SER A 113 8.99 0.03 -8.91
C SER A 113 7.91 -0.10 -10.00
N TRP A 114 7.08 0.92 -10.17
CA TRP A 114 6.12 0.92 -11.29
C TRP A 114 6.80 1.05 -12.66
N GLU A 115 7.96 1.70 -12.71
CA GLU A 115 8.75 1.84 -13.93
C GLU A 115 9.22 0.47 -14.46
N GLU A 116 9.76 -0.41 -13.61
CA GLU A 116 10.23 -1.74 -14.04
C GLU A 116 9.05 -2.66 -14.42
N LEU A 117 7.94 -2.62 -13.67
CA LEU A 117 6.73 -3.39 -13.96
C LEU A 117 6.09 -2.97 -15.30
N THR A 118 6.20 -1.69 -15.67
CA THR A 118 5.62 -1.15 -16.89
C THR A 118 6.53 -1.34 -18.10
N THR A 119 7.85 -1.16 -17.96
CA THR A 119 8.78 -1.26 -19.07
C THR A 119 9.17 -2.70 -19.41
N GLY A 120 8.98 -3.64 -18.48
CA GLY A 120 9.47 -5.01 -18.62
C GLY A 120 11.01 -5.10 -18.63
N ALA A 121 11.70 -3.99 -18.32
CA ALA A 121 13.14 -3.94 -18.20
C ALA A 121 13.49 -4.25 -16.75
N ASN A 122 14.24 -5.33 -16.54
CA ASN A 122 14.83 -5.65 -15.24
C ASN A 122 16.21 -5.00 -15.15
N PRO A 123 16.41 -3.94 -14.36
CA PRO A 123 17.74 -3.44 -14.05
C PRO A 123 18.41 -4.41 -13.07
N GLY A 124 18.99 -5.53 -13.55
CA GLY A 124 19.81 -6.39 -12.69
C GLY A 124 20.10 -7.82 -13.14
N ASP A 125 19.27 -8.42 -14.01
CA ASP A 125 19.37 -9.86 -14.33
C ASP A 125 19.52 -10.05 -15.86
N GLU A 126 20.73 -9.81 -16.39
CA GLU A 126 21.09 -10.10 -17.79
C GLU A 126 21.40 -11.59 -18.04
N GLU A 127 21.40 -12.44 -17.01
CA GLU A 127 21.75 -13.86 -17.14
C GLU A 127 20.54 -14.76 -16.80
N ASN A 128 19.87 -15.23 -17.86
CA ASN A 128 18.80 -16.25 -17.87
C ASN A 128 17.37 -15.78 -17.54
N VAL A 129 16.82 -14.88 -18.36
CA VAL A 129 15.36 -14.68 -18.39
C VAL A 129 14.73 -15.84 -19.17
N ASP A 130 14.46 -16.94 -18.47
CA ASP A 130 13.43 -17.86 -18.92
C ASP A 130 12.11 -17.08 -18.85
N GLN A 131 11.58 -16.64 -20.00
CA GLN A 131 10.42 -15.73 -20.08
C GLN A 131 9.14 -16.31 -19.46
N ASP A 132 9.16 -17.58 -19.04
CA ASP A 132 8.04 -18.30 -18.44
C ASP A 132 7.94 -18.17 -16.91
N HIS A 133 8.94 -17.59 -16.22
CA HIS A 133 8.95 -17.48 -14.77
C HIS A 133 8.87 -16.02 -14.26
N PRO A 134 7.80 -15.61 -13.55
CA PRO A 134 7.75 -14.37 -12.77
C PRO A 134 8.93 -14.19 -11.82
N ILE A 135 9.33 -12.94 -11.66
CA ILE A 135 10.32 -12.51 -10.68
C ILE A 135 9.69 -12.55 -9.30
N PHE A 136 10.32 -13.24 -8.36
CA PHE A 136 9.86 -13.29 -6.98
C PHE A 136 10.81 -12.52 -6.05
N ARG A 137 10.32 -11.41 -5.49
CA ARG A 137 11.04 -10.57 -4.52
C ARG A 137 10.46 -10.75 -3.11
N TYR A 138 11.35 -10.95 -2.15
CA TYR A 138 11.06 -11.12 -0.73
C TYR A 138 12.24 -10.62 0.11
N THR A 139 12.00 -10.40 1.40
CA THR A 139 13.02 -9.91 2.33
C THR A 139 13.98 -11.03 2.70
N THR A 140 15.27 -10.86 2.39
CA THR A 140 16.28 -11.93 2.45
C THR A 140 17.09 -11.99 3.74
N SER A 141 17.07 -10.94 4.56
CA SER A 141 17.77 -10.89 5.84
C SER A 141 16.91 -10.28 6.92
N GLU A 142 17.24 -10.59 8.18
CA GLU A 142 16.65 -9.91 9.33
C GLU A 142 16.85 -8.40 9.18
N VAL A 143 15.73 -7.69 9.04
CA VAL A 143 15.72 -6.24 9.02
C VAL A 143 15.66 -5.78 10.49
N THR A 144 16.47 -4.78 10.84
CA THR A 144 16.28 -4.08 12.13
C THR A 144 14.89 -3.47 12.20
N VAL A 145 14.40 -3.12 13.40
CA VAL A 145 13.07 -2.54 13.62
C VAL A 145 12.74 -1.46 12.57
N GLN A 146 11.89 -1.82 11.62
CA GLN A 146 11.38 -0.89 10.60
C GLN A 146 10.06 -0.29 11.10
N PRO A 147 9.85 1.02 10.90
CA PRO A 147 8.54 1.61 11.13
C PRO A 147 7.52 0.94 10.21
N SER A 148 6.37 0.53 10.77
CA SER A 148 5.29 -0.04 9.97
C SER A 148 4.84 0.98 8.92
N PRO A 149 4.78 0.64 7.62
CA PRO A 149 4.32 1.54 6.57
C PRO A 149 2.88 2.05 6.82
N TYR A 150 2.11 1.31 7.62
CA TYR A 150 0.74 1.67 8.02
C TYR A 150 0.64 2.56 9.27
N LEU A 151 1.75 3.09 9.78
CA LEU A 151 1.72 3.96 10.95
C LEU A 151 0.86 5.22 10.71
N SER A 152 0.90 5.77 9.49
CA SER A 152 0.12 6.95 9.10
C SER A 152 -1.39 6.74 9.21
N TYR A 153 -1.89 5.51 8.99
CA TYR A 153 -3.33 5.19 9.09
C TYR A 153 -3.88 5.23 10.52
N ARG A 154 -2.99 5.27 11.51
CA ARG A 154 -3.38 5.42 12.92
C ARG A 154 -3.42 6.88 13.36
N LEU A 155 -3.03 7.80 12.48
CA LEU A 155 -3.00 9.22 12.74
C LEU A 155 -4.15 9.92 12.00
N PRO A 156 -4.70 11.00 12.57
CA PRO A 156 -5.61 11.87 11.83
C PRO A 156 -4.96 12.36 10.54
N LYS A 157 -5.74 12.43 9.45
CA LYS A 157 -5.26 12.87 8.13
C LYS A 157 -4.54 14.21 8.19
N ASP A 158 -5.06 15.15 8.97
CA ASP A 158 -4.44 16.47 9.13
C ASP A 158 -3.00 16.40 9.67
N PHE A 159 -2.72 15.44 10.56
CA PHE A 159 -1.38 15.25 11.11
C PHE A 159 -0.41 14.63 10.10
N VAL A 160 -0.92 13.74 9.25
CA VAL A 160 -0.14 13.14 8.16
C VAL A 160 0.22 14.22 7.15
N ASP A 161 -0.75 14.99 6.68
CA ASP A 161 -0.57 16.05 5.67
C ASP A 161 0.40 17.16 6.15
N LEU A 162 0.38 17.47 7.46
CA LEU A 162 1.36 18.37 8.10
C LEU A 162 2.79 17.80 8.05
N SER A 163 2.94 16.50 8.29
CA SER A 163 4.25 15.84 8.35
C SER A 163 4.85 15.60 6.96
N THR A 164 4.02 15.37 5.95
CA THR A 164 4.43 15.16 4.55
C THR A 164 4.61 16.48 3.80
N GLY A 165 4.03 17.57 4.31
CA GLY A 165 4.10 18.90 3.68
C GLY A 165 3.18 19.05 2.47
N GLU A 166 2.20 18.15 2.30
CA GLU A 166 1.26 18.17 1.19
C GLU A 166 0.29 19.36 1.26
N ASP A 167 -0.02 19.86 2.46
CA ASP A 167 -0.94 20.97 2.66
C ASP A 167 -0.39 22.02 3.64
N ALA A 168 0.19 23.08 3.08
CA ALA A 168 0.70 24.22 3.85
C ALA A 168 -0.40 25.00 4.59
N HIS A 169 -1.66 24.92 4.16
CA HIS A 169 -2.76 25.61 4.82
C HIS A 169 -3.11 24.96 6.16
N LYS A 170 -3.01 23.63 6.27
CA LYS A 170 -3.19 22.93 7.54
C LYS A 170 -2.16 23.33 8.59
N LEU A 171 -0.91 23.61 8.17
CA LEU A 171 0.13 24.11 9.07
C LEU A 171 -0.21 25.50 9.58
N ILE A 172 -0.67 26.38 8.68
CA ILE A 172 -1.10 27.73 9.03
C ILE A 172 -2.29 27.68 10.01
N ASP A 173 -3.26 26.82 9.78
CA ASP A 173 -4.44 26.69 10.64
C ASP A 173 -4.09 26.09 12.01
N PHE A 174 -3.18 25.11 12.05
CA PHE A 174 -2.63 24.60 13.30
C PHE A 174 -1.90 25.70 14.10
N LEU A 175 -1.03 26.47 13.45
CA LEU A 175 -0.30 27.58 14.08
C LEU A 175 -1.24 28.67 14.60
N LYS A 176 -2.29 29.02 13.84
CA LYS A 176 -3.33 29.97 14.28
C LYS A 176 -4.06 29.46 15.52
N LEU A 177 -4.38 28.17 15.59
CA LEU A 177 -5.04 27.57 16.74
C LEU A 177 -4.18 27.71 18.01
N VAL A 178 -2.87 27.42 17.92
CA VAL A 178 -1.93 27.58 19.05
C VAL A 178 -1.80 29.05 19.47
N ILE A 179 -1.75 29.98 18.52
CA ILE A 179 -1.70 31.42 18.82
C ILE A 179 -2.99 31.87 19.52
N VAL A 180 -4.15 31.42 19.07
CA VAL A 180 -5.44 31.74 19.70
C VAL A 180 -5.50 31.21 21.13
N PHE A 181 -5.08 29.95 21.37
CA PHE A 181 -5.02 29.39 22.72
C PHE A 181 -4.00 30.13 23.62
N SER A 182 -2.84 30.49 23.09
CA SER A 182 -1.82 31.25 23.81
C SER A 182 -2.32 32.66 24.18
N CYS A 183 -2.99 33.35 23.24
CA CYS A 183 -3.63 34.64 23.49
C CYS A 183 -4.75 34.53 24.55
N LEU A 184 -5.61 33.52 24.49
CA LEU A 184 -6.65 33.28 25.49
C LEU A 184 -6.07 33.07 26.90
N LEU A 185 -4.98 32.30 27.02
CA LEU A 185 -4.24 32.13 28.29
C LEU A 185 -3.61 33.44 28.77
N PHE A 186 -3.04 34.25 27.88
CA PHE A 186 -2.46 35.55 28.21
C PHE A 186 -3.51 36.56 28.68
N PHE A 187 -4.68 36.61 28.03
CA PHE A 187 -5.80 37.47 28.42
C PHE A 187 -6.45 37.03 29.74
N ALA A 188 -6.58 35.73 29.99
CA ALA A 188 -7.07 35.23 31.28
C ALA A 188 -6.10 35.57 32.43
N SER A 189 -4.79 35.49 32.20
CA SER A 189 -3.78 35.80 33.21
C SER A 189 -3.62 37.30 33.49
N SER A 190 -3.93 38.16 32.51
CA SER A 190 -3.93 39.62 32.68
C SER A 190 -5.22 40.17 33.28
N CYS A 191 -6.38 39.50 33.09
CA CYS A 191 -7.61 39.83 33.82
C CYS A 191 -7.51 39.52 35.33
N LEU A 192 -6.76 38.48 35.74
CA LEU A 192 -6.51 38.22 37.17
C LEU A 192 -5.61 39.28 37.83
N PHE A 193 -4.72 39.95 37.09
CA PHE A 193 -3.83 40.97 37.66
C PHE A 193 -4.49 42.35 37.81
N ILE A 194 -5.51 42.67 36.99
CA ILE A 194 -6.20 43.97 37.06
C ILE A 194 -7.19 44.04 38.24
N THR A 195 -7.56 42.90 38.84
CA THR A 195 -8.43 42.86 40.04
C THR A 195 -7.66 42.81 41.37
N ALA A 196 -6.33 42.87 41.34
CA ALA A 196 -5.45 42.73 42.51
C ALA A 196 -4.52 43.95 42.75
N LEU A 197 -4.94 45.15 42.36
CA LEU A 197 -4.33 46.40 42.82
C LEU A 197 -5.36 47.17 43.67
N PRO A 198 -5.01 47.55 44.91
CA PRO A 198 -5.95 48.12 45.89
C PRO A 198 -6.42 49.54 45.55
#